data_AF-A0A0B8NUC8-F1
#
_entry.id   AF-A0A0B8NUC8-F1
#
_cell.length_a   1.000
_cell.length_b   1.000
_cell.length_c   1.000
_cell.angle_alpha   90.00
_cell.angle_beta   90.00
_cell.angle_gamma   90.00
#
_symmetry.space_group_name_H-M   'P 1'
#
loop_
_entity.id
_entity.type
_entity.pdbx_description
1 polymer ?
#
loop_
_entity_poly.entity_id
_entity_poly.type
_entity_poly.pdbx_seq_one_letter_code
_entity_poly.pdbx_strand_id
1 'polypeptide(L)'
;MTQLHKFGGSSLANAECFRRVATILKEHSDSHDLVVVSAAGSTTNNLLKWLGALEKDGRVAHEILLELRAYQNQLIEDLLPQEKAEPLQEKLNGELAELVLH
;
A
#
# COMPACT_ATOMS: atom_id res chain seq x y z
N MET A 1 -28.80 -1.05 9.09
CA MET A 1 -28.46 -1.77 7.85
C MET A 1 -26.97 -1.57 7.66
N THR A 2 -26.20 -2.65 7.56
CA THR A 2 -24.74 -2.56 7.40
C THR A 2 -24.39 -2.18 5.97
N GLN A 3 -23.57 -1.15 5.79
CA GLN A 3 -23.12 -0.69 4.49
C GLN A 3 -21.69 -1.17 4.16
N LEU A 4 -21.40 -1.32 2.87
CA LEU A 4 -20.08 -1.69 2.36
C LEU A 4 -19.49 -0.49 1.61
N HIS A 5 -18.34 0.00 2.07
CA HIS A 5 -17.57 1.08 1.45
C HIS A 5 -16.35 0.48 0.74
N LYS A 6 -16.28 0.64 -0.59
CA LYS A 6 -15.15 0.14 -1.39
C LYS A 6 -14.32 1.29 -1.95
N PHE A 7 -13.01 1.25 -1.74
CA PHE A 7 -12.05 2.20 -2.29
C PHE A 7 -11.05 1.51 -3.21
N GLY A 8 -10.95 1.99 -4.46
CA GLY A 8 -9.99 1.48 -5.44
C GLY A 8 -8.57 2.03 -5.23
N GLY A 9 -7.60 1.51 -5.98
CA GLY A 9 -6.19 1.90 -5.82
C GLY A 9 -5.91 3.37 -6.10
N SER A 10 -6.61 3.99 -7.05
CA SER A 10 -6.50 5.44 -7.32
C SER A 10 -7.01 6.30 -6.17
N SER A 11 -8.04 5.85 -5.45
CA SER A 11 -8.52 6.49 -4.23
C SER A 11 -7.54 6.35 -3.05
N LEU A 12 -6.50 5.55 -3.22
CA LEU A 12 -5.47 5.24 -2.23
C LEU A 12 -4.07 5.47 -2.84
N ALA A 13 -3.92 6.43 -3.75
CA ALA A 13 -2.68 6.60 -4.50
C ALA A 13 -1.56 7.29 -3.70
N ASN A 14 -1.90 8.11 -2.70
CA ASN A 14 -0.96 8.86 -1.88
C ASN A 14 -1.60 9.24 -0.53
N ALA A 15 -0.82 9.86 0.36
CA ALA A 15 -1.24 10.20 1.71
C ALA A 15 -2.46 11.15 1.75
N GLU A 16 -2.54 12.11 0.83
CA GLU A 16 -3.71 12.99 0.70
C GLU A 16 -4.99 12.20 0.37
N CYS A 17 -4.89 11.25 -0.56
CA CYS A 17 -6.00 10.39 -0.93
C CYS A 17 -6.47 9.52 0.25
N PHE A 18 -5.54 8.95 1.02
CA PHE A 18 -5.86 8.20 2.25
C PHE A 18 -6.57 9.07 3.29
N ARG A 19 -6.07 10.30 3.53
CA ARG A 19 -6.72 11.25 4.44
C ARG A 19 -8.15 11.55 4.00
N ARG A 20 -8.37 11.78 2.70
CA ARG A 20 -9.71 11.99 2.15
C ARG A 20 -10.63 10.80 2.38
N VAL A 21 -10.15 9.57 2.15
CA VAL A 21 -10.91 8.34 2.42
C VAL A 21 -11.25 8.22 3.91
N ALA A 22 -10.29 8.50 4.80
CA ALA A 22 -10.52 8.47 6.23
C ALA A 22 -11.56 9.52 6.68
N THR A 23 -11.55 10.72 6.10
CA THR A 23 -12.57 11.74 6.34
C THR A 23 -13.95 11.28 5.88
N ILE A 24 -14.07 10.73 4.67
CA ILE A 24 -15.34 10.19 4.14
C ILE A 24 -15.90 9.14 5.09
N LEU A 25 -15.07 8.20 5.54
CA LEU A 25 -15.48 7.17 6.49
C LEU A 25 -15.93 7.79 7.82
N LYS A 26 -15.18 8.76 8.35
CA LYS A 26 -15.55 9.42 9.61
C LYS A 26 -16.89 10.17 9.53
N GLU A 27 -17.21 10.75 8.38
CA GLU A 27 -18.43 11.54 8.17
C GLU A 27 -19.65 10.71 7.75
N HIS A 28 -19.43 9.56 7.13
CA HIS A 28 -20.48 8.81 6.41
C HIS A 28 -20.51 7.30 6.69
N SER A 29 -19.77 6.80 7.68
CA SER A 29 -19.84 5.39 8.07
C SER A 29 -20.23 5.21 9.54
N ASP A 30 -21.03 4.17 9.77
CA ASP A 30 -21.36 3.70 11.11
C ASP A 30 -20.32 2.68 11.59
N SER A 31 -20.24 2.45 12.90
CA SER A 31 -19.29 1.49 13.50
C SER A 31 -19.46 0.04 13.05
N HIS A 32 -20.58 -0.30 12.40
CA HIS A 32 -20.87 -1.64 11.89
C HIS A 32 -20.65 -1.78 10.39
N ASP A 33 -20.23 -0.71 9.71
CA ASP A 33 -19.97 -0.72 8.27
C ASP A 33 -18.65 -1.42 7.93
N LEU A 34 -18.61 -2.06 6.75
CA LEU A 34 -17.40 -2.72 6.25
C LEU A 34 -16.66 -1.82 5.27
N VAL A 35 -15.33 -1.81 5.37
CA VAL A 35 -14.44 -1.11 4.45
C VAL A 35 -13.59 -2.12 3.68
N VAL A 36 -13.65 -2.05 2.34
CA VAL A 36 -12.83 -2.87 1.45
C VAL A 36 -11.92 -1.98 0.63
N VAL A 37 -10.62 -2.23 0.69
CA VAL A 37 -9.60 -1.46 -0.01
C VAL A 37 -8.88 -2.31 -1.05
N SER A 38 -8.53 -1.71 -2.18
CA SER A 38 -7.54 -2.28 -3.12
C SER A 38 -6.11 -1.90 -2.71
N ALA A 39 -5.13 -2.49 -3.37
CA ALA A 39 -3.73 -2.09 -3.20
C ALA A 39 -3.54 -0.60 -3.57
N ALA A 40 -2.67 0.09 -2.83
CA ALA A 40 -2.43 1.52 -3.00
C ALA A 40 -1.85 1.85 -4.39
N GLY A 41 -2.39 2.88 -5.05
CA GLY A 41 -1.91 3.36 -6.34
C GLY A 41 -1.79 2.25 -7.39
N SER A 42 -0.61 2.12 -7.98
CA SER A 42 -0.29 1.14 -9.02
C SER A 42 0.42 -0.11 -8.50
N THR A 43 0.34 -0.39 -7.19
CA THR A 43 1.11 -1.47 -6.53
C THR A 43 0.95 -2.82 -7.23
N THR A 44 -0.27 -3.24 -7.54
CA THR A 44 -0.51 -4.52 -8.25
C THR A 44 0.18 -4.56 -9.62
N ASN A 45 0.11 -3.47 -10.39
CA ASN A 45 0.77 -3.41 -11.70
C ASN A 45 2.30 -3.45 -11.57
N ASN A 46 2.84 -2.79 -10.55
CA ASN A 46 4.28 -2.78 -10.30
C ASN A 46 4.78 -4.15 -9.83
N LEU A 47 4.01 -4.88 -9.01
CA LEU A 47 4.32 -6.27 -8.66
C LEU A 47 4.29 -7.20 -9.88
N LEU A 48 3.34 -7.03 -10.80
CA LEU A 48 3.30 -7.80 -12.05
C LEU A 48 4.51 -7.48 -12.95
N LYS A 49 4.91 -6.21 -13.04
CA LYS A 49 6.13 -5.81 -13.76
C LYS A 49 7.39 -6.40 -13.12
N TRP A 50 7.45 -6.38 -11.80
CA TRP A 50 8.54 -6.98 -11.02
C TRP A 50 8.66 -8.48 -11.32
N LEU A 51 7.56 -9.23 -11.22
CA LEU A 51 7.53 -10.66 -11.58
C LEU A 51 8.01 -10.90 -13.01
N GLY A 52 7.52 -10.11 -13.98
CA GLY A 52 7.96 -10.23 -15.37
C GLY A 52 9.42 -9.85 -15.61
N ALA A 53 10.01 -9.02 -14.73
CA ALA A 53 11.42 -8.62 -14.80
C ALA A 53 12.34 -9.66 -14.14
N LEU A 54 11.90 -10.36 -13.08
CA LEU A 54 12.69 -11.38 -12.39
C LEU A 54 13.23 -12.45 -13.34
N GLU A 55 12.40 -12.91 -14.28
CA GLU A 55 12.79 -13.94 -15.26
C GLU A 55 13.71 -13.42 -16.37
N LYS A 56 13.85 -12.08 -16.53
CA LYS A 56 14.49 -11.45 -17.69
C LYS A 56 15.76 -10.65 -17.34
N ASP A 57 15.65 -9.74 -16.37
CA ASP A 57 16.76 -8.92 -15.88
C ASP A 57 16.57 -8.63 -14.38
N GLY A 58 17.37 -9.32 -13.56
CA GLY A 58 17.32 -9.16 -12.10
C GLY A 58 17.66 -7.74 -11.62
N ARG A 59 18.38 -6.93 -12.39
CA ARG A 59 18.65 -5.53 -12.01
C ARG A 59 17.40 -4.68 -12.14
N VAL A 60 16.65 -4.84 -13.23
CA VAL A 60 15.36 -4.15 -13.43
C VAL A 60 14.36 -4.60 -12.37
N ALA A 61 14.31 -5.89 -12.05
CA ALA A 61 13.48 -6.38 -10.95
C ALA A 61 13.88 -5.72 -9.61
N HIS A 62 15.18 -5.63 -9.32
CA HIS A 62 15.67 -4.97 -8.12
C HIS A 62 15.24 -3.49 -8.04
N GLU A 63 15.37 -2.74 -9.15
CA GLU A 63 14.93 -1.33 -9.22
C GLU A 63 13.43 -1.18 -8.94
N ILE A 64 12.58 -2.01 -9.56
CA ILE A 64 11.11 -1.97 -9.33
C ILE A 64 10.79 -2.27 -7.86
N LEU A 65 11.49 -3.24 -7.25
CA LEU A 65 11.28 -3.57 -5.84
C LEU A 65 11.72 -2.43 -4.91
N LEU A 66 12.82 -1.76 -5.21
CA LEU A 66 13.26 -0.56 -4.48
C LEU A 66 12.23 0.56 -4.57
N GLU A 67 11.66 0.81 -5.75
CA GLU A 67 10.59 1.80 -5.95
C GLU A 67 9.33 1.45 -5.15
N LEU A 68 8.90 0.18 -5.19
CA LEU A 68 7.78 -0.33 -4.39
C LEU A 68 8.03 -0.13 -2.89
N ARG A 69 9.23 -0.48 -2.42
CA ARG A 69 9.64 -0.31 -1.03
C ARG A 69 9.59 1.16 -0.62
N ALA A 70 10.18 2.05 -1.42
CA ALA A 70 10.23 3.48 -1.14
C ALA A 70 8.80 4.07 -1.08
N TYR A 71 7.96 3.75 -2.07
CA TYR A 71 6.59 4.23 -2.13
C TYR A 71 5.77 3.83 -0.88
N GLN A 72 5.82 2.55 -0.49
CA GLN A 72 5.05 2.06 0.64
C GLN A 72 5.57 2.60 1.98
N ASN A 73 6.89 2.70 2.18
CA ASN A 73 7.46 3.28 3.40
C ASN A 73 7.11 4.77 3.53
N GLN A 74 7.21 5.54 2.44
CA GLN A 74 6.84 6.96 2.44
C GLN A 74 5.35 7.15 2.75
N LEU A 75 4.49 6.28 2.19
CA LEU A 75 3.05 6.34 2.46
C LEU A 75 2.73 6.13 3.94
N ILE A 76 3.43 5.19 4.60
CA ILE A 76 3.30 4.95 6.04
C ILE A 76 3.76 6.17 6.84
N GLU A 77 4.94 6.71 6.52
CA GLU A 77 5.53 7.88 7.19
C GLU A 77 4.64 9.12 7.08
N ASP A 78 4.10 9.38 5.89
CA ASP A 78 3.23 10.54 5.63
C ASP A 78 1.86 10.46 6.32
N LEU A 79 1.45 9.27 6.77
CA LEU A 79 0.11 9.01 7.31
C LEU A 79 0.07 8.80 8.82
N LEU A 80 1.17 8.35 9.41
CA LEU A 80 1.18 7.89 10.79
C LEU A 80 2.30 8.57 11.59
N PRO A 81 2.08 8.85 12.89
CA PRO A 81 3.15 9.27 13.77
C PRO A 81 4.21 8.16 13.89
N GLN A 82 5.45 8.55 14.18
CA GLN A 82 6.61 7.67 14.15
C GLN A 82 6.39 6.39 14.98
N GLU A 83 5.79 6.49 16.18
CA GLU A 83 5.61 5.33 17.06
C GLU A 83 4.67 4.26 16.48
N LYS A 84 3.80 4.65 15.54
CA LYS A 84 2.92 3.72 14.80
C LYS A 84 3.50 3.33 13.44
N ALA A 85 4.31 4.20 12.83
CA ALA A 85 4.93 3.96 11.54
C ALA A 85 6.02 2.88 11.64
N GLU A 86 6.90 2.97 12.63
CA GLU A 86 8.05 2.06 12.81
C GLU A 86 7.69 0.57 12.73
N PRO A 87 6.76 0.02 13.55
CA PRO A 87 6.44 -1.41 13.50
C PRO A 87 5.81 -1.84 12.17
N LEU A 88 5.12 -0.94 11.47
CA LEU A 88 4.53 -1.23 10.15
C LEU A 88 5.59 -1.21 9.05
N GLN A 89 6.55 -0.29 9.12
CA GLN A 89 7.69 -0.24 8.20
C GLN A 89 8.59 -1.47 8.38
N GLU A 90 8.86 -1.89 9.63
CA GLU A 90 9.57 -3.13 9.91
C GLU A 90 8.86 -4.34 9.29
N LYS A 91 7.56 -4.48 9.54
CA LYS A 91 6.75 -5.56 8.97
C LYS A 91 6.78 -5.54 7.44
N LEU A 92 6.52 -4.39 6.82
CA LEU A 92 6.55 -4.21 5.37
C LEU A 92 7.92 -4.60 4.79
N ASN A 93 9.01 -4.15 5.41
CA ASN A 93 10.36 -4.45 4.95
C ASN A 93 10.69 -5.95 5.09
N GLY A 94 10.17 -6.61 6.12
CA GLY A 94 10.24 -8.07 6.28
C GLY A 94 9.50 -8.80 5.15
N GLU A 95 8.24 -8.45 4.90
CA GLU A 95 7.43 -9.04 3.83
C GLU A 95 8.08 -8.85 2.44
N LEU A 96 8.65 -7.66 2.17
CA LEU A 96 9.36 -7.40 0.92
C LEU A 96 10.68 -8.19 0.80
N ALA A 97 11.35 -8.50 1.91
CA ALA A 97 12.54 -9.33 1.90
C ALA A 97 12.21 -10.80 1.59
N GLU A 98 11.09 -11.31 2.11
CA GLU A 98 10.61 -12.67 1.82
C GLU A 98 10.34 -12.88 0.32
N LEU A 99 9.91 -11.83 -0.40
CA LEU A 99 9.70 -11.90 -1.85
C LEU A 99 10.97 -12.17 -2.66
N VAL A 100 12.15 -11.82 -2.14
CA VAL A 100 13.44 -12.00 -2.85
C VAL A 100 14.07 -13.36 -2.53
N LEU A 101 13.60 -14.03 -1.47
CA LEU A 101 14.07 -15.35 -1.07
C LEU A 101 13.44 -16.49 -1.88
N HIS A 102 12.44 -16.19 -2.69
CA HIS A 102 11.71 -17.11 -3.56
C HIS A 102 11.88 -16.75 -5.04
#